data_AF-S5DWS9-F1
#
_entry.id   AF-S5DWS9-F1
#
_cell.length_a   1.000
_cell.length_b   1.000
_cell.length_c   1.000
_cell.angle_alpha   90.00
_cell.angle_beta   90.00
_cell.angle_gamma   90.00
#
_symmetry.space_group_name_H-M   'P 1'
#
loop_
_entity.id
_entity.type
_entity.pdbx_description
1 polymer ?
#
loop_
_entity_poly.entity_id
_entity_poly.type
_entity_poly.pdbx_seq_one_letter_code
_entity_poly.pdbx_strand_id
1 'polypeptide(L)'
;MSKESVFKEGSGSRKGFVSKFQTENNLDIQTENNISKIRNKIFNKSSENMSELVDNCISLTVTSPPYNVGKLSDLDLDDKKYWKMMKSCFEEVYRVTESGGRLVVNVANLGRKPYIPFSNQFTELLLNLGFIMRGEIIWQKSKGANANFAWGSWLSASNPVIRDLHEYCLVFSKESMNRNKEGESTIEKEEFMDSTLSIWNILPAKAKKIGHPAPFPEELVERFINLYSYKNEIILDPFFGSGTTGLSAKNLERDYIGYEVNSDYCDLAKKRINSR
;
A
#
# COMPACT_ATOMS: atom_id res chain seq x y z
N MET A 1 -28.11 -7.86 11.63
CA MET A 1 -27.42 -9.08 12.08
C MET A 1 -26.56 -8.72 13.28
N SER A 2 -26.85 -9.30 14.43
CA SER A 2 -26.14 -9.06 15.70
C SER A 2 -24.69 -9.51 15.56
N LYS A 3 -23.72 -8.60 15.74
CA LYS A 3 -22.32 -8.99 15.91
C LYS A 3 -22.20 -9.67 17.27
N GLU A 4 -22.09 -10.99 17.29
CA GLU A 4 -21.69 -11.70 18.51
C GLU A 4 -20.31 -11.20 18.96
N SER A 5 -20.19 -10.90 20.25
CA SER A 5 -18.90 -10.59 20.85
C SER A 5 -17.98 -11.81 20.72
N VAL A 6 -16.80 -11.63 20.12
CA VAL A 6 -15.79 -12.69 19.97
C VAL A 6 -15.06 -12.97 21.29
N PHE A 7 -15.32 -12.20 22.34
CA PHE A 7 -14.80 -12.43 23.68
C PHE A 7 -15.78 -13.30 24.46
N LYS A 8 -15.49 -14.60 24.57
CA LYS A 8 -16.11 -15.45 25.61
C LYS A 8 -15.47 -15.07 26.95
N GLU A 9 -16.29 -14.66 27.91
CA GLU A 9 -15.86 -14.53 29.30
C GLU A 9 -15.32 -15.88 29.79
N GLY A 10 -14.09 -15.90 30.34
CA GLY A 10 -13.60 -17.03 31.13
C GLY A 10 -12.39 -17.83 30.64
N SER A 11 -11.71 -17.50 29.52
CA SER A 11 -10.41 -18.12 29.21
C SER A 11 -9.31 -17.08 29.08
N GLY A 12 -8.58 -16.86 30.18
CA GLY A 12 -7.49 -15.89 30.33
C GLY A 12 -6.22 -16.17 29.52
N SER A 13 -6.30 -16.47 28.22
CA SER A 13 -5.13 -16.33 27.36
C SER A 13 -5.51 -15.86 25.96
N ARG A 14 -4.95 -14.70 25.56
CA ARG A 14 -4.94 -14.24 24.16
C ARG A 14 -4.34 -15.28 23.20
N LYS A 15 -3.58 -16.26 23.72
CA LYS A 15 -3.02 -17.40 22.96
C LYS A 15 -4.10 -18.23 22.25
N GLY A 16 -5.24 -18.50 22.89
CA GLY A 16 -6.33 -19.26 22.26
C GLY A 16 -7.06 -18.50 21.13
N PHE A 17 -7.10 -17.16 21.21
CA PHE A 17 -7.70 -16.31 20.18
C PHE A 17 -6.80 -16.22 18.93
N VAL A 18 -5.49 -16.06 19.12
CA VAL A 18 -4.51 -15.99 18.01
C VAL A 18 -4.38 -17.33 17.28
N SER A 19 -4.41 -18.46 18.01
CA SER A 19 -4.25 -19.79 17.40
C SER A 19 -5.41 -20.15 16.45
N LYS A 20 -6.66 -19.78 16.77
CA LYS A 20 -7.81 -20.06 15.89
C LYS A 20 -7.71 -19.34 14.53
N PHE A 21 -7.22 -18.10 14.53
CA PHE A 21 -6.94 -17.34 13.30
C PHE A 21 -5.78 -17.92 12.47
N GLN A 22 -4.89 -18.69 13.08
CA GLN A 22 -3.78 -19.34 12.39
C GLN A 22 -4.13 -20.74 11.85
N THR A 23 -5.12 -21.42 12.46
CA THR A 23 -5.50 -22.80 12.10
C THR A 23 -6.65 -22.91 11.10
N GLU A 24 -7.46 -21.87 10.94
CA GLU A 24 -8.58 -21.87 10.00
C GLU A 24 -8.24 -20.96 8.81
N ASN A 25 -7.60 -21.53 7.80
CA ASN A 25 -7.78 -21.19 6.39
C ASN A 25 -6.94 -22.18 5.56
N ASN A 26 -7.47 -23.39 5.38
CA ASN A 26 -7.23 -24.13 4.14
C ASN A 26 -7.95 -23.37 3.02
N LEU A 27 -7.51 -22.15 2.72
CA LEU A 27 -7.85 -21.49 1.47
C LEU A 27 -7.04 -22.20 0.40
N ASP A 28 -7.70 -22.61 -0.69
CA ASP A 28 -7.08 -23.35 -1.79
C ASP A 28 -5.83 -22.60 -2.26
N ILE A 29 -4.66 -23.13 -1.88
CA ILE A 29 -3.38 -22.59 -2.29
C ILE A 29 -3.26 -22.87 -3.78
N GLN A 30 -3.41 -21.84 -4.61
CA GLN A 30 -3.15 -22.01 -6.03
C GLN A 30 -1.67 -22.33 -6.27
N THR A 31 -1.44 -23.37 -7.05
CA THR A 31 -0.10 -23.92 -7.33
C THR A 31 0.61 -23.23 -8.50
N GLU A 32 -0.12 -22.49 -9.35
CA GLU A 32 0.43 -21.77 -10.50
C GLU A 32 0.43 -20.26 -10.25
N ASN A 33 1.44 -19.76 -9.54
CA ASN A 33 1.62 -18.34 -9.25
C ASN A 33 2.73 -17.70 -10.12
N ASN A 34 2.64 -16.40 -10.38
CA ASN A 34 3.66 -15.58 -11.06
C ASN A 34 4.02 -16.05 -12.49
N ILE A 35 3.01 -16.44 -13.28
CA ILE A 35 3.18 -16.95 -14.64
C ILE A 35 3.15 -15.86 -15.75
N SER A 36 3.00 -14.58 -15.37
CA SER A 36 2.88 -13.51 -16.36
C SER A 36 4.17 -13.36 -17.19
N LYS A 37 3.98 -13.34 -18.52
CA LYS A 37 5.04 -12.96 -19.48
C LYS A 37 5.21 -11.45 -19.59
N ILE A 38 4.25 -10.67 -19.07
CA ILE A 38 4.28 -9.21 -19.10
C ILE A 38 5.14 -8.73 -17.93
N ARG A 39 6.21 -8.01 -18.25
CA ARG A 39 7.18 -7.46 -17.30
C ARG A 39 7.59 -6.06 -17.73
N ASN A 40 7.90 -5.19 -16.77
CA ASN A 40 8.41 -3.83 -16.98
C ASN A 40 7.52 -3.00 -17.92
N LYS A 41 6.22 -2.95 -17.63
CA LYS A 41 5.22 -2.23 -18.43
C LYS A 41 4.53 -1.14 -17.62
N ILE A 42 4.25 -0.04 -18.31
CA ILE A 42 3.41 1.06 -17.82
C ILE A 42 2.24 1.16 -18.79
N PHE A 43 1.03 0.89 -18.29
CA PHE A 43 -0.20 1.01 -19.04
C PHE A 43 -0.81 2.38 -18.80
N ASN A 44 -1.00 3.15 -19.87
CA ASN A 44 -1.68 4.44 -19.78
C ASN A 44 -3.21 4.26 -19.79
N LYS A 45 -3.76 3.69 -18.72
CA LYS A 45 -5.21 3.47 -18.52
C LYS A 45 -5.54 3.27 -17.05
N SER A 46 -6.84 3.24 -16.73
CA SER A 46 -7.34 2.94 -15.37
C SER A 46 -6.99 1.50 -14.95
N SER A 47 -6.63 1.34 -13.68
CA SER A 47 -6.43 0.06 -13.01
C SER A 47 -7.73 -0.63 -12.61
N GLU A 48 -8.91 -0.02 -12.84
CA GLU A 48 -10.22 -0.67 -12.70
C GLU A 48 -10.39 -1.87 -13.65
N ASN A 49 -9.52 -2.00 -14.65
CA ASN A 49 -9.44 -3.15 -15.53
C ASN A 49 -7.97 -3.46 -15.85
N MET A 50 -7.48 -4.61 -15.37
CA MET A 50 -6.14 -5.14 -15.62
C MET A 50 -6.22 -6.41 -16.49
N SER A 51 -7.05 -6.40 -17.54
CA SER A 51 -7.26 -7.58 -18.41
C SER A 51 -5.98 -8.10 -19.09
N GLU A 52 -4.93 -7.29 -19.15
CA GLU A 52 -3.61 -7.71 -19.63
C GLU A 52 -2.93 -8.70 -18.68
N LEU A 53 -3.29 -8.68 -17.40
CA LEU A 53 -2.70 -9.52 -16.38
C LEU A 53 -3.58 -10.74 -16.13
N VAL A 54 -2.94 -11.90 -16.13
CA VAL A 54 -3.53 -13.14 -15.65
C VAL A 54 -3.65 -13.13 -14.13
N ASP A 55 -4.54 -13.95 -13.60
CA ASP A 55 -4.72 -14.09 -12.16
C ASP A 55 -3.42 -14.54 -11.48
N ASN A 56 -3.25 -14.17 -10.21
CA ASN A 56 -2.16 -14.64 -9.36
C ASN A 56 -0.74 -14.42 -9.92
N CYS A 57 -0.52 -13.35 -10.69
CA CYS A 57 0.78 -13.06 -11.30
C CYS A 57 1.63 -12.01 -10.55
N ILE A 58 1.10 -11.35 -9.52
CA ILE A 58 1.76 -10.26 -8.79
C ILE A 58 2.17 -10.74 -7.40
N SER A 59 3.45 -10.58 -7.08
CA SER A 59 4.01 -10.97 -5.78
C SER A 59 3.79 -9.91 -4.70
N LEU A 60 3.94 -8.64 -5.07
CA LEU A 60 3.80 -7.51 -4.17
C LEU A 60 3.16 -6.34 -4.90
N THR A 61 2.17 -5.72 -4.28
CA THR A 61 1.66 -4.40 -4.68
C THR A 61 2.11 -3.36 -3.66
N VAL A 62 2.74 -2.28 -4.10
CA VAL A 62 3.06 -1.12 -3.25
C VAL A 62 2.48 0.12 -3.90
N THR A 63 1.59 0.84 -3.21
CA THR A 63 0.88 1.96 -3.83
C THR A 63 0.45 3.03 -2.84
N SER A 64 0.07 4.18 -3.37
CA SER A 64 -0.54 5.30 -2.65
C SER A 64 -1.72 5.84 -3.48
N PRO A 65 -2.97 5.50 -3.14
CA PRO A 65 -4.12 5.90 -3.93
C PRO A 65 -4.32 7.42 -3.97
N PRO A 66 -4.95 7.97 -5.04
CA PRO A 66 -5.41 9.35 -5.05
C PRO A 66 -6.53 9.52 -4.01
N TYR A 67 -6.56 10.63 -3.28
CA TYR A 67 -7.53 10.84 -2.20
C TYR A 67 -8.72 11.75 -2.53
N ASN A 68 -8.91 12.12 -3.80
CA ASN A 68 -10.05 12.93 -4.25
C ASN A 68 -10.26 14.24 -3.43
N VAL A 69 -9.15 14.88 -3.01
CA VAL A 69 -9.19 16.10 -2.17
C VAL A 69 -8.46 17.29 -2.81
N GLY A 70 -9.19 18.41 -2.93
CA GLY A 70 -8.65 19.75 -3.23
C GLY A 70 -8.44 20.05 -4.72
N LYS A 71 -7.91 21.25 -5.03
CA LYS A 71 -7.67 21.76 -6.40
C LYS A 71 -6.60 20.99 -7.22
N LEU A 72 -6.07 19.90 -6.66
CA LEU A 72 -5.03 19.05 -7.25
C LEU A 72 -5.50 17.60 -7.42
N SER A 73 -6.76 17.28 -7.06
CA SER A 73 -7.35 16.02 -7.48
C SER A 73 -7.80 16.18 -8.93
N ASP A 74 -7.26 15.34 -9.81
CA ASP A 74 -7.74 15.20 -11.20
C ASP A 74 -9.17 14.62 -11.26
N LEU A 75 -9.72 14.28 -10.11
CA LEU A 75 -11.01 13.64 -9.88
C LEU A 75 -11.86 14.64 -9.08
N ASP A 76 -12.93 15.14 -9.69
CA ASP A 76 -14.03 15.85 -9.02
C ASP A 76 -15.17 14.85 -8.81
N LEU A 77 -14.84 13.73 -8.14
CA LEU A 77 -15.78 12.63 -7.95
C LEU A 77 -16.59 12.84 -6.67
N ASP A 78 -17.88 12.52 -6.74
CA ASP A 78 -18.68 12.27 -5.53
C ASP A 78 -18.09 11.09 -4.74
N ASP A 79 -18.18 11.13 -3.40
CA ASP A 79 -17.60 10.14 -2.49
C ASP A 79 -17.99 8.71 -2.86
N LYS A 80 -19.26 8.49 -3.27
CA LYS A 80 -19.73 7.18 -3.72
C LYS A 80 -19.03 6.69 -4.97
N LYS A 81 -18.75 7.59 -5.92
CA LYS A 81 -18.04 7.26 -7.16
C LYS A 81 -16.58 6.96 -6.86
N TYR A 82 -15.96 7.75 -5.99
CA TYR A 82 -14.59 7.51 -5.53
C TYR A 82 -14.43 6.12 -4.92
N TRP A 83 -15.26 5.76 -3.94
CA TRP A 83 -15.17 4.44 -3.30
C TRP A 83 -15.53 3.28 -4.23
N LYS A 84 -16.42 3.51 -5.20
CA LYS A 84 -16.69 2.53 -6.26
C LYS A 84 -15.45 2.28 -7.12
N MET A 85 -14.77 3.34 -7.56
CA MET A 85 -13.52 3.25 -8.33
C MET A 85 -12.43 2.55 -7.52
N MET A 86 -12.22 2.94 -6.26
CA MET A 86 -11.28 2.26 -5.36
C MET A 86 -11.59 0.77 -5.24
N LYS A 87 -12.87 0.41 -5.04
CA LYS A 87 -13.29 -0.99 -4.97
C LYS A 87 -12.92 -1.75 -6.26
N SER A 88 -13.23 -1.20 -7.43
CA SER A 88 -12.90 -1.84 -8.71
C SER A 88 -11.39 -1.98 -8.95
N CYS A 89 -10.58 -0.97 -8.61
CA CYS A 89 -9.12 -1.09 -8.65
C CYS A 89 -8.61 -2.20 -7.72
N PHE A 90 -9.07 -2.24 -6.48
CA PHE A 90 -8.58 -3.23 -5.50
C PHE A 90 -9.15 -4.65 -5.72
N GLU A 91 -10.30 -4.79 -6.40
CA GLU A 91 -10.78 -6.07 -6.92
C GLU A 91 -9.78 -6.67 -7.92
N GLU A 92 -9.30 -5.86 -8.87
CA GLU A 92 -8.27 -6.29 -9.81
C GLU A 92 -6.94 -6.59 -9.11
N VAL A 93 -6.52 -5.74 -8.16
CA VAL A 93 -5.32 -6.01 -7.33
C VAL A 93 -5.46 -7.34 -6.61
N TYR A 94 -6.61 -7.64 -6.01
CA TYR A 94 -6.86 -8.93 -5.37
C TYR A 94 -6.77 -10.09 -6.37
N ARG A 95 -7.41 -9.97 -7.54
CA ARG A 95 -7.39 -10.99 -8.59
C ARG A 95 -5.97 -11.33 -9.04
N VAL A 96 -5.15 -10.32 -9.32
CA VAL A 96 -3.79 -10.52 -9.86
C VAL A 96 -2.75 -10.83 -8.78
N THR A 97 -3.00 -10.50 -7.51
CA THR A 97 -2.09 -10.86 -6.41
C THR A 97 -2.08 -12.38 -6.23
N GLU A 98 -0.90 -12.97 -6.10
CA GLU A 98 -0.75 -14.42 -5.84
C GLU A 98 -1.17 -14.81 -4.41
N SER A 99 -1.42 -16.10 -4.19
CA SER A 99 -1.65 -16.61 -2.83
C SER A 99 -0.39 -16.40 -1.96
N GLY A 100 -0.54 -15.73 -0.83
CA GLY A 100 0.59 -15.27 -0.02
C GLY A 100 1.28 -14.01 -0.55
N GLY A 101 0.89 -13.48 -1.71
CA GLY A 101 1.32 -12.19 -2.20
C GLY A 101 0.94 -11.07 -1.24
N ARG A 102 1.71 -9.99 -1.27
CA ARG A 102 1.56 -8.87 -0.32
C ARG A 102 0.96 -7.64 -0.99
N LEU A 103 0.24 -6.86 -0.19
CA LEU A 103 -0.26 -5.56 -0.56
C LEU A 103 0.14 -4.55 0.51
N VAL A 104 0.75 -3.45 0.09
CA VAL A 104 1.04 -2.28 0.92
C VAL A 104 0.31 -1.08 0.34
N VAL A 105 -0.57 -0.48 1.13
CA VAL A 105 -1.28 0.76 0.78
C VAL A 105 -0.83 1.86 1.71
N ASN A 106 -0.09 2.83 1.18
CA ASN A 106 0.23 4.06 1.88
C ASN A 106 -1.01 4.97 1.90
N VAL A 107 -1.44 5.36 3.09
CA VAL A 107 -2.66 6.12 3.36
C VAL A 107 -2.39 7.28 4.32
N ALA A 108 -2.74 8.49 3.90
CA ALA A 108 -2.84 9.63 4.80
C ALA A 108 -4.28 9.78 5.31
N ASN A 109 -4.46 10.00 6.61
CA ASN A 109 -5.74 10.46 7.13
C ASN A 109 -5.95 11.94 6.77
N LEU A 110 -7.19 12.29 6.47
CA LEU A 110 -7.54 13.57 5.87
C LEU A 110 -8.39 14.40 6.83
N GLY A 111 -8.40 15.72 6.59
CA GLY A 111 -9.17 16.63 7.42
C GLY A 111 -8.62 16.75 8.85
N ARG A 112 -8.95 17.87 9.48
CA ARG A 112 -8.63 18.12 10.90
C ARG A 112 -9.87 18.46 11.71
N LYS A 113 -10.96 18.82 11.03
CA LYS A 113 -12.24 19.32 11.56
C LYS A 113 -13.37 19.10 10.54
N PRO A 114 -13.95 17.89 10.41
CA PRO A 114 -13.64 16.67 11.15
C PRO A 114 -12.36 15.99 10.66
N TYR A 115 -11.82 15.07 11.47
CA TYR A 115 -10.79 14.12 11.07
C TYR A 115 -11.45 12.95 10.34
N ILE A 116 -10.89 12.58 9.19
CA ILE A 116 -11.42 11.55 8.30
C ILE A 116 -10.40 10.40 8.28
N PRO A 117 -10.73 9.25 8.91
CA PRO A 117 -9.83 8.13 9.05
C PRO A 117 -9.79 7.28 7.76
N PHE A 118 -9.19 7.82 6.70
CA PHE A 118 -8.98 7.11 5.44
C PHE A 118 -8.30 5.75 5.64
N SER A 119 -7.36 5.63 6.59
CA SER A 119 -6.71 4.37 6.94
C SER A 119 -7.72 3.30 7.38
N ASN A 120 -8.74 3.68 8.16
CA ASN A 120 -9.82 2.78 8.54
C ASN A 120 -10.70 2.40 7.33
N GLN A 121 -11.06 3.37 6.49
CA GLN A 121 -11.91 3.12 5.32
C GLN A 121 -11.24 2.19 4.31
N PHE A 122 -9.94 2.37 4.04
CA PHE A 122 -9.17 1.43 3.22
C PHE A 122 -9.04 0.05 3.88
N THR A 123 -8.83 0.00 5.20
CA THR A 123 -8.77 -1.27 5.92
C THR A 123 -10.08 -2.05 5.78
N GLU A 124 -11.22 -1.40 5.98
CA GLU A 124 -12.54 -2.03 5.81
C GLU A 124 -12.76 -2.51 4.37
N LEU A 125 -12.40 -1.70 3.37
CA LEU A 125 -12.48 -2.08 1.96
C LEU A 125 -11.69 -3.37 1.68
N LEU A 126 -10.42 -3.40 2.10
CA LEU A 126 -9.50 -4.49 1.78
C LEU A 126 -9.88 -5.78 2.52
N LEU A 127 -10.32 -5.69 3.78
CA LEU A 127 -10.84 -6.83 4.52
C LEU A 127 -12.10 -7.41 3.85
N ASN A 128 -13.01 -6.56 3.36
CA ASN A 128 -14.21 -7.01 2.67
C ASN A 128 -13.92 -7.67 1.32
N LEU A 129 -12.80 -7.32 0.67
CA LEU A 129 -12.32 -7.97 -0.55
C LEU A 129 -11.65 -9.33 -0.29
N GLY A 130 -11.40 -9.68 0.98
CA GLY A 130 -10.80 -10.96 1.38
C GLY A 130 -9.28 -10.91 1.60
N PHE A 131 -8.68 -9.72 1.63
CA PHE A 131 -7.30 -9.59 2.09
C PHE A 131 -7.20 -9.86 3.59
N ILE A 132 -6.09 -10.47 4.01
CA ILE A 132 -5.76 -10.73 5.40
C ILE A 132 -4.83 -9.60 5.88
N MET A 133 -5.25 -8.85 6.89
CA MET A 133 -4.41 -7.80 7.47
C MET A 133 -3.23 -8.42 8.23
N ARG A 134 -2.03 -7.97 7.92
CA ARG A 134 -0.79 -8.37 8.60
C ARG A 134 -0.40 -7.39 9.71
N GLY A 135 -0.74 -6.12 9.51
CA GLY A 135 -0.43 -5.05 10.44
C GLY A 135 -0.36 -3.71 9.70
N GLU A 136 0.16 -2.72 10.41
CA GLU A 136 0.36 -1.37 9.89
C GLU A 136 1.75 -0.87 10.29
N ILE A 137 2.38 -0.17 9.36
CA ILE A 137 3.65 0.53 9.59
C ILE A 137 3.35 2.03 9.60
N ILE A 138 3.82 2.70 10.64
CA ILE A 138 3.71 4.15 10.80
C ILE A 138 4.93 4.79 10.15
N TRP A 139 4.71 5.41 8.99
CA TRP A 139 5.76 6.18 8.31
C TRP A 139 5.82 7.59 8.90
N GLN A 140 6.79 7.84 9.78
CA GLN A 140 7.06 9.12 10.40
C GLN A 140 7.83 10.04 9.43
N LYS A 141 7.15 11.04 8.89
CA LYS A 141 7.67 11.98 7.87
C LYS A 141 8.52 13.12 8.45
N SER A 142 8.30 13.48 9.71
CA SER A 142 9.02 14.59 10.34
C SER A 142 9.05 14.50 11.86
N LYS A 143 10.06 15.10 12.49
CA LYS A 143 10.19 15.20 13.95
C LYS A 143 9.68 16.57 14.43
N GLY A 144 8.36 16.75 14.50
CA GLY A 144 7.63 17.72 15.34
C GLY A 144 7.88 19.25 15.23
N ALA A 145 9.04 19.71 14.77
CA ALA A 145 9.42 21.12 14.74
C ALA A 145 8.90 21.87 13.50
N ASN A 146 8.65 21.16 12.40
CA ASN A 146 8.30 21.75 11.09
C ASN A 146 6.84 21.52 10.67
N ALA A 147 6.00 20.96 11.55
CA ALA A 147 4.63 20.63 11.19
C ALA A 147 3.73 21.86 11.27
N ASN A 148 3.35 22.35 10.09
CA ASN A 148 2.33 23.38 9.83
C ASN A 148 1.29 23.45 10.94
N PHE A 149 1.18 24.64 11.54
CA PHE A 149 0.27 25.01 12.61
C PHE A 149 -1.04 24.21 12.53
N ALA A 150 -1.25 23.32 13.49
CA ALA A 150 -2.58 22.78 13.72
C ALA A 150 -3.51 23.97 14.00
N TRP A 151 -4.45 24.23 13.09
CA TRP A 151 -5.42 25.33 13.16
C TRP A 151 -6.47 25.07 14.26
N GLY A 152 -6.00 24.92 15.49
CA GLY A 152 -6.76 24.79 16.72
C GLY A 152 -6.51 25.96 17.65
N SER A 153 -7.07 25.91 18.85
CA SER A 153 -6.80 26.90 19.88
C SER A 153 -5.38 26.73 20.41
N TRP A 154 -4.57 27.79 20.34
CA TRP A 154 -3.22 27.82 20.88
C TRP A 154 -3.26 27.90 22.42
N LEU A 155 -2.54 27.01 23.10
CA LEU A 155 -2.47 26.94 24.58
C LEU A 155 -3.86 26.98 25.26
N SER A 156 -4.86 26.37 24.64
CA SER A 156 -6.23 26.34 25.14
C SER A 156 -6.87 25.00 24.91
N ALA A 157 -7.62 24.53 25.90
CA ALA A 157 -8.38 23.29 25.83
C ALA A 157 -9.68 23.42 25.02
N SER A 158 -10.03 24.63 24.53
CA SER A 158 -11.29 24.84 23.80
C SER A 158 -11.37 24.02 22.51
N ASN A 159 -10.26 23.90 21.78
CA ASN A 159 -10.19 23.17 20.51
C ASN A 159 -8.73 22.91 20.05
N PRO A 160 -7.88 22.22 20.85
CA PRO A 160 -6.56 21.82 20.39
C PRO A 160 -6.70 20.80 19.24
N VAL A 161 -5.82 20.87 18.25
CA VAL A 161 -5.85 20.00 17.06
C VAL A 161 -4.55 19.21 16.95
N ILE A 162 -4.66 17.93 16.64
CA ILE A 162 -3.51 17.03 16.46
C ILE A 162 -2.73 17.43 15.20
N ARG A 163 -1.39 17.38 15.29
CA ARG A 163 -0.51 17.55 14.13
C ARG A 163 -0.10 16.17 13.63
N ASP A 164 -0.68 15.74 12.52
CA ASP A 164 -0.28 14.48 11.88
C ASP A 164 1.12 14.62 11.31
N LEU A 165 2.03 13.78 11.81
CA LEU A 165 3.44 13.75 11.40
C LEU A 165 3.76 12.50 10.57
N HIS A 166 2.77 11.63 10.38
CA HIS A 166 2.93 10.31 9.82
C HIS A 166 1.86 9.99 8.78
N GLU A 167 2.12 8.94 8.02
CA GLU A 167 1.16 8.23 7.19
C GLU A 167 1.12 6.75 7.60
N TYR A 168 0.07 6.05 7.20
CA TYR A 168 -0.16 4.65 7.49
C TYR A 168 0.21 3.82 6.27
N CYS A 169 1.17 2.92 6.39
CA CYS A 169 1.41 1.89 5.40
C CYS A 169 0.68 0.62 5.86
N LEU A 170 -0.52 0.39 5.33
CA LEU A 170 -1.35 -0.76 5.67
C LEU A 170 -0.84 -2.00 4.94
N VAL A 171 -0.56 -3.08 5.67
CA VAL A 171 0.06 -4.29 5.11
C VAL A 171 -0.92 -5.45 5.14
N PHE A 172 -1.12 -6.07 3.99
CA PHE A 172 -2.02 -7.19 3.78
C PHE A 172 -1.37 -8.35 3.03
N SER A 173 -2.01 -9.52 3.08
CA SER A 173 -1.72 -10.66 2.24
C SER A 173 -2.98 -11.29 1.68
N LYS A 174 -2.93 -11.82 0.46
CA LYS A 174 -4.04 -12.59 -0.12
C LYS A 174 -3.98 -14.03 0.36
N GLU A 175 -5.11 -14.57 0.84
CA GLU A 175 -5.39 -15.98 1.20
C GLU A 175 -4.50 -16.64 2.26
N SER A 176 -3.19 -16.48 2.21
CA SER A 176 -2.23 -17.11 3.10
C SER A 176 -1.32 -16.08 3.75
N MET A 177 -1.02 -16.30 5.03
CA MET A 177 0.01 -15.55 5.72
C MET A 177 1.43 -15.95 5.24
N ASN A 178 1.59 -17.12 4.64
CA ASN A 178 2.85 -17.63 4.14
C ASN A 178 2.91 -17.54 2.61
N ARG A 179 4.12 -17.46 2.07
CA ARG A 179 4.35 -17.57 0.63
C ARG A 179 4.66 -19.03 0.31
N ASN A 180 3.97 -19.63 -0.65
CA ASN A 180 4.12 -21.03 -1.00
C ASN A 180 5.04 -21.22 -2.21
N LYS A 181 6.18 -20.53 -2.21
CA LYS A 181 7.20 -20.65 -3.25
C LYS A 181 8.58 -20.27 -2.73
N GLU A 182 9.59 -20.83 -3.38
CA GLU A 182 10.99 -20.49 -3.14
C GLU A 182 11.40 -19.28 -3.99
N GLY A 183 12.39 -18.53 -3.51
CA GLY A 183 12.96 -17.40 -4.22
C GLY A 183 14.19 -16.85 -3.50
N GLU A 184 14.93 -15.99 -4.19
CA GLU A 184 16.12 -15.34 -3.64
C GLU A 184 15.72 -14.08 -2.86
N SER A 185 15.95 -14.10 -1.54
CA SER A 185 15.89 -12.91 -0.70
C SER A 185 17.17 -12.10 -0.86
N THR A 186 17.01 -10.79 -1.07
CA THR A 186 18.15 -9.86 -1.25
C THR A 186 18.35 -8.92 -0.06
N ILE A 187 17.55 -9.07 1.00
CA ILE A 187 17.60 -8.22 2.20
C ILE A 187 18.69 -8.71 3.16
N GLU A 188 19.50 -7.78 3.64
CA GLU A 188 20.53 -8.08 4.65
C GLU A 188 19.93 -8.18 6.05
N LYS A 189 20.64 -8.83 6.97
CA LYS A 189 20.14 -9.12 8.33
C LYS A 189 19.76 -7.84 9.09
N GLU A 190 20.63 -6.83 9.08
CA GLU A 190 20.41 -5.57 9.79
C GLU A 190 19.20 -4.82 9.20
N GLU A 191 19.12 -4.77 7.86
CA GLU A 191 17.97 -4.16 7.15
C GLU A 191 16.67 -4.91 7.47
N PHE A 192 16.70 -6.24 7.57
CA PHE A 192 15.54 -7.04 7.94
C PHE A 192 15.06 -6.72 9.37
N MET A 193 15.97 -6.65 10.33
CA MET A 193 15.63 -6.31 11.71
C MET A 193 15.01 -4.92 11.81
N ASP A 194 15.56 -3.93 11.11
CA ASP A 194 15.02 -2.57 11.09
C ASP A 194 13.68 -2.48 10.34
N SER A 195 13.54 -3.21 9.25
CA SER A 195 12.32 -3.21 8.41
C SER A 195 11.16 -3.95 9.08
N THR A 196 11.40 -4.79 10.07
CA THR A 196 10.32 -5.48 10.80
C THR A 196 9.75 -4.65 11.96
N LEU A 197 10.28 -3.44 12.21
CA LEU A 197 9.72 -2.49 13.18
C LEU A 197 8.46 -1.80 12.63
N SER A 198 7.53 -1.45 13.52
CA SER A 198 6.26 -0.82 13.14
C SER A 198 6.32 0.71 12.94
N ILE A 199 7.46 1.36 13.19
CA ILE A 199 7.64 2.81 13.02
C ILE A 199 8.89 3.07 12.19
N TRP A 200 8.73 3.70 11.03
CA TRP A 200 9.82 4.01 10.12
C TRP A 200 10.01 5.53 10.01
N ASN A 201 11.23 5.99 10.25
CA ASN A 201 11.60 7.40 10.18
C ASN A 201 12.27 7.68 8.84
N ILE A 202 11.48 8.05 7.82
CA ILE A 202 11.96 8.30 6.45
C ILE A 202 11.50 9.69 6.03
N LEU A 203 12.39 10.51 5.46
CA LEU A 203 12.04 11.86 5.02
C LEU A 203 11.24 11.83 3.70
N PRO A 204 10.23 12.71 3.52
CA PRO A 204 9.49 12.82 2.26
C PRO A 204 10.38 13.14 1.06
N ALA A 205 9.95 12.68 -0.12
CA ALA A 205 10.56 13.05 -1.37
C ALA A 205 10.37 14.55 -1.67
N LYS A 206 11.35 15.18 -2.34
CA LYS A 206 11.27 16.58 -2.74
C LYS A 206 10.43 16.73 -4.03
N ALA A 207 9.11 16.90 -3.89
CA ALA A 207 8.12 16.96 -5.00
C ALA A 207 8.51 17.87 -6.19
N LYS A 208 9.04 19.07 -5.92
CA LYS A 208 9.48 20.04 -6.96
C LYS A 208 10.57 19.49 -7.91
N LYS A 209 11.38 18.52 -7.45
CA LYS A 209 12.44 17.91 -8.26
C LYS A 209 11.89 16.82 -9.19
N ILE A 210 10.74 16.24 -8.84
CA ILE A 210 10.16 15.07 -9.51
C ILE A 210 9.10 15.49 -10.54
N GLY A 211 8.46 16.66 -10.37
CA GLY A 211 7.39 17.11 -11.28
C GLY A 211 6.04 16.43 -11.02
N HIS A 212 5.91 15.78 -9.86
CA HIS A 212 4.67 15.16 -9.39
C HIS A 212 4.32 15.73 -8.00
N PRO A 213 3.04 16.02 -7.73
CA PRO A 213 2.65 16.75 -6.52
C PRO A 213 2.95 16.00 -5.22
N ALA A 214 2.85 14.66 -5.22
CA ALA A 214 2.98 13.86 -4.01
C ALA A 214 3.58 12.45 -4.22
N PRO A 215 4.85 12.31 -4.68
CA PRO A 215 5.51 11.01 -4.72
C PRO A 215 5.93 10.56 -3.31
N PHE A 216 5.67 9.29 -2.97
CA PHE A 216 6.32 8.68 -1.80
C PHE A 216 7.83 8.44 -2.08
N PRO A 217 8.70 8.41 -1.04
CA PRO A 217 10.16 8.30 -1.20
C PRO A 217 10.60 6.94 -1.77
N GLU A 218 11.65 6.94 -2.60
CA GLU A 218 12.28 5.70 -3.12
C GLU A 218 12.66 4.75 -1.97
N GLU A 219 13.28 5.26 -0.90
CA GLU A 219 13.69 4.47 0.28
C GLU A 219 12.52 3.71 0.94
N LEU A 220 11.34 4.34 1.01
CA LEU A 220 10.16 3.72 1.61
C LEU A 220 9.73 2.50 0.79
N VAL A 221 9.74 2.62 -0.54
CA VAL A 221 9.36 1.54 -1.45
C VAL A 221 10.39 0.44 -1.49
N GLU A 222 11.67 0.80 -1.59
CA GLU A 222 12.78 -0.14 -1.64
C GLU A 222 12.75 -1.05 -0.41
N ARG A 223 12.47 -0.49 0.77
CA ARG A 223 12.30 -1.24 2.00
C ARG A 223 11.14 -2.25 1.92
N PHE A 224 9.98 -1.87 1.37
CA PHE A 224 8.87 -2.81 1.17
C PHE A 224 9.20 -3.90 0.14
N ILE A 225 9.87 -3.56 -0.96
CA ILE A 225 10.26 -4.51 -2.00
C ILE A 225 11.23 -5.54 -1.42
N ASN A 226 12.27 -5.11 -0.71
CA ASN A 226 13.23 -6.03 -0.07
C ASN A 226 12.56 -6.92 0.99
N LEU A 227 11.63 -6.37 1.78
CA LEU A 227 10.98 -7.11 2.87
C LEU A 227 9.93 -8.12 2.37
N TYR A 228 9.24 -7.82 1.28
CA TYR A 228 8.03 -8.54 0.86
C TYR A 228 8.10 -9.20 -0.52
N SER A 229 9.23 -9.13 -1.22
CA SER A 229 9.42 -9.79 -2.52
C SER A 229 10.79 -10.49 -2.64
N TYR A 230 10.83 -11.52 -3.46
CA TYR A 230 12.06 -12.15 -3.94
C TYR A 230 12.57 -11.45 -5.20
N LYS A 231 13.82 -11.68 -5.54
CA LYS A 231 14.42 -11.23 -6.80
C LYS A 231 13.64 -11.76 -8.02
N ASN A 232 13.59 -11.00 -9.11
CA ASN A 232 12.88 -11.32 -10.37
C ASN A 232 11.34 -11.41 -10.26
N GLU A 233 10.78 -10.99 -9.14
CA GLU A 233 9.33 -10.92 -8.96
C GLU A 233 8.73 -9.65 -9.52
N ILE A 234 7.41 -9.69 -9.75
CA ILE A 234 6.68 -8.58 -10.34
C ILE A 234 6.05 -7.75 -9.21
N ILE A 235 6.39 -6.45 -9.21
CA ILE A 235 5.83 -5.45 -8.31
C ILE A 235 4.76 -4.64 -9.06
N LEU A 236 3.57 -4.56 -8.50
CA LEU A 236 2.48 -3.77 -9.06
C LEU A 236 2.36 -2.42 -8.34
N ASP A 237 2.04 -1.39 -9.11
CA ASP A 237 1.44 -0.16 -8.57
C ASP A 237 0.26 0.29 -9.46
N PRO A 238 -0.99 0.16 -8.98
CA PRO A 238 -2.20 0.51 -9.72
C PRO A 238 -2.43 2.03 -9.86
N PHE A 239 -1.60 2.86 -9.21
CA PHE A 239 -1.64 4.32 -9.24
C PHE A 239 -0.21 4.85 -9.45
N PHE A 240 0.39 4.45 -10.58
CA PHE A 240 1.84 4.49 -10.80
C PHE A 240 2.48 5.89 -10.68
N GLY A 241 1.72 6.95 -10.98
CA GLY A 241 2.14 8.33 -10.88
C GLY A 241 3.49 8.56 -11.57
N SER A 242 4.41 9.17 -10.84
CA SER A 242 5.78 9.43 -11.33
C SER A 242 6.71 8.21 -11.42
N GLY A 243 6.22 6.99 -11.18
CA GLY A 243 6.96 5.75 -11.36
C GLY A 243 8.00 5.43 -10.29
N THR A 244 7.84 5.93 -9.05
CA THR A 244 8.74 5.58 -7.94
C THR A 244 8.78 4.07 -7.74
N THR A 245 7.63 3.38 -7.78
CA THR A 245 7.56 1.93 -7.61
C THR A 245 8.35 1.16 -8.67
N GLY A 246 8.21 1.53 -9.94
CA GLY A 246 8.99 0.92 -11.01
C GLY A 246 10.48 1.20 -10.95
N LEU A 247 10.87 2.41 -10.55
CA LEU A 247 12.27 2.78 -10.35
C LEU A 247 12.91 1.95 -9.23
N SER A 248 12.26 1.86 -8.07
CA SER A 248 12.71 1.08 -6.93
C SER A 248 12.76 -0.42 -7.25
N ALA A 249 11.75 -0.95 -7.94
CA ALA A 249 11.75 -2.34 -8.41
C ALA A 249 12.95 -2.63 -9.32
N LYS A 250 13.19 -1.79 -10.33
CA LYS A 250 14.33 -1.93 -11.25
C LYS A 250 15.66 -1.89 -10.50
N ASN A 251 15.85 -0.94 -9.58
CA ASN A 251 17.09 -0.82 -8.79
C ASN A 251 17.37 -2.08 -7.96
N LEU A 252 16.33 -2.77 -7.51
CA LEU A 252 16.41 -3.97 -6.70
C LEU A 252 16.26 -5.26 -7.52
N GLU A 253 16.42 -5.22 -8.85
CA GLU A 253 16.32 -6.41 -9.71
C GLU A 253 14.97 -7.14 -9.58
N ARG A 254 13.88 -6.37 -9.49
CA ARG A 254 12.49 -6.82 -9.64
C ARG A 254 11.90 -6.22 -10.90
N ASP A 255 10.94 -6.94 -11.48
CA ASP A 255 10.13 -6.40 -12.56
C ASP A 255 9.00 -5.53 -12.00
N TYR A 256 8.47 -4.63 -12.82
CA TYR A 256 7.33 -3.81 -12.42
C TYR A 256 6.20 -3.81 -13.43
N ILE A 257 4.99 -3.57 -12.93
CA ILE A 257 3.81 -3.24 -13.72
C ILE A 257 3.14 -2.02 -13.10
N GLY A 258 2.82 -1.05 -13.94
CA GLY A 258 2.21 0.21 -13.55
C GLY A 258 0.96 0.53 -14.34
N TYR A 259 -0.05 1.10 -13.67
CA TYR A 259 -1.22 1.69 -14.30
C TYR A 259 -1.31 3.16 -13.93
N GLU A 260 -1.46 4.03 -14.93
CA GLU A 260 -1.56 5.47 -14.74
C GLU A 260 -2.43 6.09 -15.84
N VAL A 261 -3.43 6.88 -15.47
CA VAL A 261 -4.38 7.47 -16.42
C VAL A 261 -3.80 8.71 -17.11
N ASN A 262 -2.92 9.44 -16.43
CA ASN A 262 -2.30 10.65 -16.94
C ASN A 262 -1.07 10.30 -17.82
N SER A 263 -1.15 10.58 -19.11
CA SER A 263 -0.08 10.30 -20.07
C SER A 263 1.23 11.02 -19.73
N ASP A 264 1.16 12.24 -19.19
CA ASP A 264 2.35 13.01 -18.82
C ASP A 264 3.10 12.35 -17.67
N TYR A 265 2.37 11.76 -16.71
CA TYR A 265 2.96 10.98 -15.62
C TYR A 265 3.55 9.66 -16.11
N CYS A 266 2.91 8.99 -17.08
CA CYS A 266 3.49 7.82 -17.74
C CYS A 266 4.84 8.15 -18.40
N ASP A 267 4.92 9.26 -19.13
CA ASP A 267 6.15 9.65 -19.83
C ASP A 267 7.25 10.12 -18.87
N LEU A 268 6.88 10.83 -17.80
CA LEU A 268 7.77 11.15 -16.70
C LEU A 268 8.34 9.88 -16.04
N ALA A 269 7.48 8.90 -15.76
CA ALA A 269 7.87 7.63 -15.16
C ALA A 269 8.86 6.87 -16.06
N LYS A 270 8.57 6.74 -17.36
CA LYS A 270 9.49 6.11 -18.34
C LYS A 270 10.85 6.82 -18.34
N LYS A 271 10.85 8.16 -18.38
CA LYS A 271 12.09 8.95 -18.37
C LYS A 271 12.91 8.68 -17.12
N ARG A 272 12.28 8.68 -15.94
CA ARG A 272 12.96 8.41 -14.66
C ARG A 272 13.57 7.00 -14.65
N ILE A 273 12.78 5.99 -15.00
CA ILE A 273 13.20 4.58 -14.99
C ILE A 273 14.31 4.30 -16.01
N ASN A 274 14.34 5.00 -17.15
CA ASN A 274 15.38 4.82 -18.18
C ASN A 274 16.65 5.64 -17.94
N SER A 275 16.62 6.64 -17.05
CA SER A 275 17.75 7.53 -16.77
C SER A 275 18.77 6.97 -15.75
N ARG A 276 18.48 5.81 -15.17
CA ARG A 276 19.38 5.03 -14.30
C ARG A 276 19.53 3.63 -14.87
#